data_AF-A0A7Z8LCQ1-F1
#
_entry.id   AF-A0A7Z8LCQ1-F1
#
_cell.length_a   1.000
_cell.length_b   1.000
_cell.length_c   1.000
_cell.angle_alpha   90.00
_cell.angle_beta   90.00
_cell.angle_gamma   90.00
#
_symmetry.space_group_name_H-M   'P 1'
#
loop_
_entity.id
_entity.type
_entity.pdbx_description
1 polymer ?
#
loop_
_entity_poly.entity_id
_entity_poly.type
_entity_poly.pdbx_seq_one_letter_code
_entity_poly.pdbx_strand_id
1 'polypeptide(L)'
;MGHAMSNQPHHILADPTASSFAKRRAAEAALRSPDPQDQRALLAALDHPDTYTRRSLLEVAVQLETPELRPFLLASLDASDGNLQRLAVEGLAKHGLAEDIPRLRQISEQGSLSLGLGARRSLAALEERFPPVAAEDETEPQPEAAAEPEVQPAAIEEPEAAPPAQPSAPPQPAFVTTTAKQSAAAPAKLPAAKKPAAPPSLASAAQLVQAPPPQKPLDWQCAKRHRCFFAGQQPAVQQAYEQLQRCAHELPQLEADWLAKLQHDEYLKADTGDDLEAAENAETAAEAKCQQARREIVQAKSRIRSAEGEQSRFGKRIAAFFSGQARERQEGELSEAQEALHQAEQAAAAADQALASAREATLALRSPLQEAQLARQAARRQLDEILASHQAAEQALRDAILAVLESAPNLGERLDALDALDPDERALTDHCQRHLRSAAQQLRRLRSEEASRESRMQGLEDQALHSLDQLGRSIGDGFRSQMSSENLRLAVRVRAQFSEERSLLSGFSNASGSASGEGTVSGSCQIQKLSWSASPDLDQAVSGLREHWQALGHESAVLEHLHNQSLAQEAVLREYADAIRAILAKDFAESGA
;
A
#
# COMPACT_ATOMS: atom_id res chain seq x y z
N MET A 1 -28.41 31.13 -25.65
CA MET A 1 -28.21 31.11 -24.18
C MET A 1 -27.97 29.67 -23.78
N GLY A 2 -26.71 29.27 -23.60
CA GLY A 2 -26.40 27.98 -23.00
C GLY A 2 -26.38 28.14 -21.48
N HIS A 3 -27.14 27.33 -20.75
CA HIS A 3 -26.93 27.23 -19.31
C HIS A 3 -25.54 26.64 -19.09
N ALA A 4 -24.63 27.42 -18.51
CA ALA A 4 -23.50 26.85 -17.80
C ALA A 4 -24.10 26.05 -16.64
N MET A 5 -24.27 24.74 -16.82
CA MET A 5 -24.68 23.88 -15.71
C MET A 5 -23.59 24.00 -14.66
N SER A 6 -24.00 24.39 -13.46
CA SER A 6 -23.08 24.60 -12.36
C SER A 6 -22.33 23.29 -12.09
N ASN A 7 -21.01 23.27 -12.29
CA ASN A 7 -20.15 22.13 -11.94
C ASN A 7 -19.96 22.04 -10.42
N GLN A 8 -21.04 22.25 -9.65
CA GLN A 8 -21.05 22.12 -8.21
C GLN A 8 -21.07 20.65 -7.81
N PRO A 9 -20.28 20.24 -6.79
CA PRO A 9 -20.14 18.84 -6.39
C PRO A 9 -21.47 18.13 -6.13
N HIS A 10 -22.38 18.78 -5.40
CA HIS A 10 -23.68 18.20 -5.06
C HIS A 10 -24.54 17.80 -6.28
N HIS A 11 -24.44 18.50 -7.42
CA HIS A 11 -25.18 18.11 -8.64
C HIS A 11 -24.66 16.79 -9.23
N ILE A 12 -23.33 16.60 -9.29
CA ILE A 12 -22.71 15.38 -9.84
C ILE A 12 -22.89 14.19 -8.87
N LEU A 13 -22.87 14.45 -7.57
CA LEU A 13 -23.14 13.44 -6.54
C LEU A 13 -24.59 12.96 -6.61
N ALA A 14 -25.56 13.86 -6.83
CA ALA A 14 -26.98 13.54 -6.96
C ALA A 14 -27.39 12.91 -8.32
N ASP A 15 -26.65 13.15 -9.41
CA ASP A 15 -26.97 12.61 -10.74
C ASP A 15 -26.79 11.08 -10.82
N PRO A 16 -27.85 10.26 -10.98
CA PRO A 16 -27.72 8.80 -11.04
C PRO A 16 -27.02 8.29 -12.32
N THR A 17 -26.83 9.15 -13.33
CA THR A 17 -26.15 8.81 -14.60
C THR A 17 -24.66 9.15 -14.59
N ALA A 18 -24.19 9.92 -13.61
CA ALA A 18 -22.78 10.26 -13.46
C ALA A 18 -21.93 9.01 -13.16
N SER A 19 -20.82 8.84 -13.88
CA SER A 19 -19.91 7.70 -13.68
C SER A 19 -19.29 7.69 -12.28
N SER A 20 -18.87 6.50 -11.82
CA SER A 20 -18.17 6.33 -10.54
C SER A 20 -16.95 7.25 -10.40
N PHE A 21 -16.20 7.47 -11.48
CA PHE A 21 -15.09 8.41 -11.54
C PHE A 21 -15.52 9.88 -11.40
N ALA A 22 -16.60 10.28 -12.07
CA ALA A 22 -17.15 11.63 -11.94
C ALA A 22 -17.68 11.88 -10.51
N LYS A 23 -18.35 10.88 -9.91
CA LYS A 23 -18.79 10.92 -8.51
C LYS A 23 -17.63 11.00 -7.52
N ARG A 24 -16.54 10.23 -7.72
CA ARG A 24 -15.32 10.35 -6.90
C ARG A 24 -14.69 11.74 -7.00
N ARG A 25 -14.53 12.28 -8.22
CA ARG A 25 -14.04 13.66 -8.45
C ARG A 25 -14.92 14.71 -7.76
N ALA A 26 -16.23 14.53 -7.78
CA ALA A 26 -17.17 15.39 -7.07
C ALA A 26 -17.05 15.25 -5.54
N ALA A 27 -16.90 14.04 -5.01
CA ALA A 27 -16.64 13.81 -3.58
C ALA A 27 -15.36 14.50 -3.11
N GLU A 28 -14.26 14.37 -3.87
CA GLU A 28 -12.97 15.03 -3.57
C GLU A 28 -13.09 16.57 -3.61
N ALA A 29 -13.97 17.11 -4.46
CA ALA A 29 -14.28 18.54 -4.49
C ALA A 29 -15.19 18.95 -3.32
N ALA A 30 -16.18 18.13 -2.96
CA ALA A 30 -17.08 18.34 -1.82
C ALA A 30 -16.34 18.36 -0.48
N LEU A 31 -15.36 17.46 -0.29
CA LEU A 31 -14.48 17.42 0.88
C LEU A 31 -13.69 18.72 1.08
N ARG A 32 -13.33 19.41 -0.02
CA ARG A 32 -12.62 20.70 0.00
C ARG A 32 -13.56 21.91 -0.01
N SER A 33 -14.86 21.68 -0.15
CA SER A 33 -15.87 22.74 -0.21
C SER A 33 -16.24 23.21 1.19
N PRO A 34 -16.27 24.53 1.46
CA PRO A 34 -16.83 25.06 2.69
C PRO A 34 -18.36 25.04 2.71
N ASP A 35 -19.03 24.61 1.63
CA ASP A 35 -20.49 24.53 1.55
C ASP A 35 -21.02 23.25 2.23
N PRO A 36 -21.84 23.36 3.30
CA PRO A 36 -22.46 22.21 3.94
C PRO A 36 -23.39 21.39 3.01
N GLN A 37 -23.88 21.97 1.91
CA GLN A 37 -24.67 21.24 0.92
C GLN A 37 -23.84 20.18 0.19
N ASP A 38 -22.58 20.48 -0.13
CA ASP A 38 -21.69 19.54 -0.80
C ASP A 38 -21.32 18.36 0.14
N GLN A 39 -21.09 18.63 1.41
CA GLN A 39 -20.83 17.58 2.43
C GLN A 39 -22.04 16.67 2.63
N ARG A 40 -23.25 17.25 2.74
CA ARG A 40 -24.50 16.47 2.82
C ARG A 40 -24.77 15.65 1.56
N ALA A 41 -24.46 16.18 0.38
CA ALA A 41 -24.58 15.45 -0.87
C ALA A 41 -23.58 14.28 -0.96
N LEU A 42 -22.39 14.41 -0.39
CA LEU A 42 -21.43 13.31 -0.28
C LEU A 42 -21.95 12.21 0.66
N LEU A 43 -22.44 12.57 1.85
CA LEU A 43 -23.04 11.61 2.78
C LEU A 43 -24.24 10.87 2.15
N ALA A 44 -25.16 11.60 1.51
CA ALA A 44 -26.30 11.00 0.81
C ALA A 44 -25.90 10.07 -0.35
N ALA A 45 -24.74 10.31 -0.98
CA ALA A 45 -24.23 9.46 -2.04
C ALA A 45 -23.59 8.15 -1.53
N LEU A 46 -23.37 7.97 -0.22
CA LEU A 46 -22.85 6.71 0.34
C LEU A 46 -23.85 5.55 0.24
N ASP A 47 -25.15 5.83 0.07
CA ASP A 47 -26.20 4.83 -0.15
C ASP A 47 -26.31 4.36 -1.62
N HIS A 48 -25.32 4.66 -2.47
CA HIS A 48 -25.32 4.28 -3.89
C HIS A 48 -25.50 2.76 -4.10
N PRO A 49 -26.29 2.29 -5.09
CA PRO A 49 -26.52 0.85 -5.28
C PRO A 49 -25.28 0.09 -5.75
N ASP A 50 -24.42 0.73 -6.55
CA ASP A 50 -23.14 0.13 -6.97
C ASP A 50 -22.08 0.18 -5.86
N THR A 51 -21.58 -0.99 -5.48
CA THR A 51 -20.55 -1.21 -4.46
C THR A 51 -19.22 -0.53 -4.79
N TYR A 52 -18.80 -0.50 -6.07
CA TYR A 52 -17.53 0.15 -6.43
C TYR A 52 -17.60 1.66 -6.19
N THR A 53 -18.71 2.29 -6.57
CA THR A 53 -19.00 3.70 -6.33
C THR A 53 -19.06 4.00 -4.84
N ARG A 54 -19.80 3.20 -4.04
CA ARG A 54 -19.81 3.35 -2.57
C ARG A 54 -18.40 3.31 -1.97
N ARG A 55 -17.57 2.36 -2.39
CA ARG A 55 -16.20 2.22 -1.90
C ARG A 55 -15.37 3.48 -2.18
N SER A 56 -15.44 4.00 -3.41
CA SER A 56 -14.73 5.23 -3.79
C SER A 56 -15.26 6.48 -3.08
N LEU A 57 -16.56 6.53 -2.77
CA LEU A 57 -17.15 7.64 -2.01
C LEU A 57 -16.81 7.56 -0.52
N LEU A 58 -16.84 6.36 0.08
CA LEU A 58 -16.49 6.14 1.49
C LEU A 58 -15.01 6.41 1.76
N GLU A 59 -14.11 6.02 0.85
CA GLU A 59 -12.68 6.33 0.91
C GLU A 59 -12.40 7.84 1.02
N VAL A 60 -13.21 8.67 0.35
CA VAL A 60 -13.13 10.13 0.46
C VAL A 60 -13.85 10.62 1.71
N ALA A 61 -15.04 10.09 2.01
CA ALA A 61 -15.87 10.54 3.13
C ALA A 61 -15.22 10.27 4.50
N VAL A 62 -14.39 9.23 4.65
CA VAL A 62 -13.57 8.96 5.86
C VAL A 62 -12.60 10.09 6.20
N GLN A 63 -12.36 11.04 5.29
CA GLN A 63 -11.57 12.25 5.52
C GLN A 63 -12.41 13.44 6.04
N LEU A 64 -13.75 13.35 6.06
CA LEU A 64 -14.61 14.34 6.69
C LEU A 64 -14.57 14.20 8.21
N GLU A 65 -14.30 15.28 8.92
CA GLU A 65 -14.40 15.36 10.38
C GLU A 65 -15.86 15.61 10.81
N THR A 66 -16.78 14.72 10.42
CA THR A 66 -18.22 14.82 10.75
C THR A 66 -18.76 13.56 11.44
N PRO A 67 -19.46 13.69 12.59
CA PRO A 67 -20.11 12.56 13.24
C PRO A 67 -21.27 11.98 12.41
N GLU A 68 -21.81 12.76 11.45
CA GLU A 68 -22.86 12.32 10.53
C GLU A 68 -22.44 11.13 9.63
N LEU A 69 -21.13 10.85 9.53
CA LEU A 69 -20.58 9.71 8.78
C LEU A 69 -20.80 8.36 9.50
N ARG A 70 -20.92 8.35 10.83
CA ARG A 70 -20.90 7.13 11.66
C ARG A 70 -21.93 6.06 11.26
N PRO A 71 -23.20 6.37 10.93
CA PRO A 71 -24.17 5.36 10.49
C PRO A 71 -23.74 4.61 9.22
N PHE A 72 -23.10 5.31 8.27
CA PHE A 72 -22.62 4.72 7.02
C PHE A 72 -21.41 3.80 7.24
N LEU A 73 -20.54 4.13 8.20
CA LEU A 73 -19.44 3.25 8.62
C LEU A 73 -20.00 1.97 9.24
N LEU A 74 -20.93 2.08 10.19
CA LEU A 74 -21.57 0.93 10.83
C LEU A 74 -22.27 0.02 9.81
N ALA A 75 -23.05 0.59 8.88
CA ALA A 75 -23.68 -0.17 7.80
C ALA A 75 -22.65 -0.83 6.84
N SER A 76 -21.50 -0.19 6.64
CA SER A 76 -20.42 -0.72 5.79
C SER A 76 -19.60 -1.85 6.42
N LEU A 77 -19.64 -2.02 7.76
CA LEU A 77 -19.11 -3.21 8.43
C LEU A 77 -19.90 -4.48 8.07
N ASP A 78 -21.20 -4.33 7.78
CA ASP A 78 -22.10 -5.44 7.44
C ASP A 78 -22.17 -5.70 5.92
N ALA A 79 -21.42 -4.94 5.12
CA ALA A 79 -21.32 -5.13 3.68
C ALA A 79 -20.52 -6.40 3.32
N SER A 80 -20.91 -7.08 2.25
CA SER A 80 -20.20 -8.26 1.74
C SER A 80 -18.87 -7.95 1.03
N ASP A 81 -18.51 -6.67 0.85
CA ASP A 81 -17.23 -6.24 0.25
C ASP A 81 -16.22 -5.95 1.35
N GLY A 82 -15.18 -6.77 1.46
CA GLY A 82 -14.14 -6.63 2.48
C GLY A 82 -13.37 -5.30 2.44
N ASN A 83 -13.38 -4.56 1.33
CA ASN A 83 -12.80 -3.21 1.28
C ASN A 83 -13.71 -2.18 1.94
N LEU A 84 -15.04 -2.29 1.78
CA LEU A 84 -16.00 -1.44 2.51
C LEU A 84 -15.88 -1.70 4.01
N GLN A 85 -15.80 -2.97 4.42
CA GLN A 85 -15.57 -3.33 5.82
C GLN A 85 -14.24 -2.75 6.36
N ARG A 86 -13.14 -2.84 5.59
CA ARG A 86 -11.84 -2.27 5.97
C ARG A 86 -11.90 -0.75 6.11
N LEU A 87 -12.47 -0.04 5.13
CA LEU A 87 -12.63 1.42 5.18
C LEU A 87 -13.55 1.87 6.33
N ALA A 88 -14.58 1.08 6.64
CA ALA A 88 -15.45 1.31 7.79
C ALA A 88 -14.69 1.19 9.12
N VAL A 89 -13.88 0.15 9.28
CA VAL A 89 -13.00 -0.05 10.45
C VAL A 89 -11.98 1.10 10.58
N GLU A 90 -11.35 1.52 9.48
CA GLU A 90 -10.42 2.65 9.45
C GLU A 90 -11.11 4.00 9.75
N GLY A 91 -12.36 4.18 9.30
CA GLY A 91 -13.17 5.36 9.61
C GLY A 91 -13.61 5.41 11.07
N LEU A 92 -13.98 4.28 11.68
CA LEU A 92 -14.34 4.22 13.09
C LEU A 92 -13.15 4.46 14.02
N ALA A 93 -11.92 4.15 13.61
CA ALA A 93 -10.72 4.57 14.36
C ALA A 93 -10.62 6.09 14.52
N LYS A 94 -11.06 6.86 13.50
CA LYS A 94 -10.97 8.33 13.46
C LYS A 94 -12.19 9.01 14.09
N HIS A 95 -13.38 8.48 13.78
CA HIS A 95 -14.68 9.14 14.01
C HIS A 95 -15.62 8.35 14.92
N GLY A 96 -15.20 7.17 15.37
CA GLY A 96 -15.98 6.33 16.29
C GLY A 96 -16.06 6.90 17.70
N LEU A 97 -17.03 6.39 18.44
CA LEU A 97 -17.30 6.72 19.83
C LEU A 97 -17.02 5.48 20.72
N ALA A 98 -16.97 5.66 22.04
CA ALA A 98 -16.78 4.56 22.99
C ALA A 98 -17.79 3.40 22.81
N GLU A 99 -19.01 3.72 22.37
CA GLU A 99 -20.07 2.74 22.04
C GLU A 99 -19.78 1.87 20.80
N ASP A 100 -18.79 2.22 19.95
CA ASP A 100 -18.37 1.40 18.80
C ASP A 100 -17.33 0.31 19.18
N ILE A 101 -16.69 0.43 20.35
CA ILE A 101 -15.67 -0.51 20.86
C ILE A 101 -16.17 -1.97 20.89
N PRO A 102 -17.38 -2.30 21.41
CA PRO A 102 -17.86 -3.69 21.41
C PRO A 102 -17.99 -4.28 20.00
N ARG A 103 -18.39 -3.47 19.01
CA ARG A 103 -18.57 -3.92 17.62
C ARG A 103 -17.22 -4.18 16.94
N LEU A 104 -16.24 -3.30 17.13
CA LEU A 104 -14.89 -3.51 16.63
C LEU A 104 -14.22 -4.72 17.32
N ARG A 105 -14.47 -4.95 18.61
CA ARG A 105 -13.98 -6.13 19.34
C ARG A 105 -14.52 -7.42 18.74
N GLN A 106 -15.82 -7.50 18.51
CA GLN A 106 -16.42 -8.65 17.80
C GLN A 106 -15.75 -8.90 16.43
N ILE A 107 -15.51 -7.85 15.64
CA ILE A 107 -14.87 -7.98 14.32
C ILE A 107 -13.39 -8.40 14.44
N SER A 108 -12.70 -7.99 15.51
CA SER A 108 -11.31 -8.37 15.80
C SER A 108 -11.11 -9.86 16.17
N GLU A 109 -12.20 -10.52 16.55
CA GLU A 109 -12.27 -11.93 16.94
C GLU A 109 -12.87 -12.81 15.84
N GLN A 110 -13.91 -12.32 15.14
CA GLN A 110 -14.72 -13.08 14.19
C GLN A 110 -14.48 -12.73 12.72
N GLY A 111 -13.77 -11.63 12.44
CA GLY A 111 -13.47 -11.18 11.08
C GLY A 111 -12.37 -11.98 10.38
N SER A 112 -12.23 -11.78 9.07
CA SER A 112 -11.07 -12.27 8.33
C SER A 112 -9.76 -11.67 8.86
N LEU A 113 -8.63 -12.34 8.69
CA LEU A 113 -7.33 -11.92 9.29
C LEU A 113 -6.99 -10.44 9.04
N SER A 114 -7.21 -9.95 7.81
CA SER A 114 -6.95 -8.55 7.44
C SER A 114 -7.93 -7.57 8.10
N LEU A 115 -9.22 -7.90 8.14
CA LEU A 115 -10.24 -7.07 8.78
C LEU A 115 -10.07 -7.05 10.31
N GLY A 116 -9.77 -8.21 10.90
CA GLY A 116 -9.54 -8.36 12.34
C GLY A 116 -8.29 -7.60 12.81
N LEU A 117 -7.18 -7.65 12.05
CA LEU A 117 -5.99 -6.82 12.33
C LEU A 117 -6.29 -5.32 12.23
N GLY A 118 -7.08 -4.90 11.23
CA GLY A 118 -7.58 -3.53 11.15
C GLY A 118 -8.39 -3.15 12.40
N ALA A 119 -9.32 -4.01 12.81
CA ALA A 119 -10.18 -3.76 13.97
C ALA A 119 -9.40 -3.66 15.28
N ARG A 120 -8.34 -4.46 15.49
CA ARG A 120 -7.45 -4.34 16.66
C ARG A 120 -6.72 -3.00 16.71
N ARG A 121 -6.28 -2.47 15.57
CA ARG A 121 -5.66 -1.15 15.49
C ARG A 121 -6.68 -0.03 15.78
N SER A 122 -7.89 -0.15 15.23
CA SER A 122 -8.98 0.80 15.48
C SER A 122 -9.46 0.78 16.94
N LEU A 123 -9.48 -0.40 17.58
CA LEU A 123 -9.74 -0.55 19.01
C LEU A 123 -8.70 0.18 19.84
N ALA A 124 -7.41 -0.06 19.61
CA ALA A 124 -6.35 0.60 20.37
C ALA A 124 -6.46 2.14 20.30
N ALA A 125 -6.73 2.70 19.11
CA ALA A 125 -6.93 4.14 18.94
C ALA A 125 -8.19 4.68 19.66
N LEU A 126 -9.27 3.90 19.72
CA LEU A 126 -10.48 4.29 20.47
C LEU A 126 -10.35 4.08 21.97
N GLU A 127 -9.67 3.04 22.44
CA GLU A 127 -9.39 2.77 23.85
C GLU A 127 -8.37 3.77 24.41
N GLU A 128 -7.46 4.31 23.58
CA GLU A 128 -6.59 5.44 23.95
C GLU A 128 -7.38 6.75 24.07
N ARG A 129 -8.30 7.04 23.13
CA ARG A 129 -9.15 8.24 23.15
C ARG A 129 -10.23 8.19 24.24
N PHE A 130 -10.75 7.00 24.52
CA PHE A 130 -11.79 6.72 25.49
C PHE A 130 -11.27 5.63 26.45
N PRO A 131 -10.32 5.96 27.35
CA PRO A 131 -9.83 5.00 28.31
C PRO A 131 -11.03 4.44 29.09
N PRO A 132 -11.04 3.12 29.38
CA PRO A 132 -12.09 2.57 30.23
C PRO A 132 -12.07 3.38 31.53
N VAL A 133 -13.21 4.00 31.86
CA VAL A 133 -13.38 4.65 33.16
C VAL A 133 -13.05 3.57 34.17
N ALA A 134 -11.88 3.70 34.82
CA ALA A 134 -11.48 2.77 35.86
C ALA A 134 -12.65 2.75 36.83
N ALA A 135 -13.19 1.56 37.10
CA ALA A 135 -14.31 1.44 38.03
C ALA A 135 -13.82 2.03 39.35
N GLU A 136 -14.25 3.27 39.63
CA GLU A 136 -13.90 3.94 40.88
C GLU A 136 -14.42 3.02 41.97
N ASP A 137 -13.51 2.64 42.86
CA ASP A 137 -13.73 1.62 43.87
C ASP A 137 -14.93 2.06 44.73
N GLU A 138 -16.12 1.55 44.42
CA GLU A 138 -17.40 1.84 45.10
C GLU A 138 -17.35 1.23 46.51
N THR A 139 -16.47 1.79 47.33
CA THR A 139 -16.49 1.68 48.78
C THR A 139 -17.67 2.51 49.26
N GLU A 140 -18.87 1.92 49.13
CA GLU A 140 -20.08 2.42 49.78
C GLU A 140 -19.75 2.73 51.25
N PRO A 141 -19.95 3.98 51.73
CA PRO A 141 -19.75 4.29 53.13
C PRO A 141 -20.78 3.53 53.95
N GLN A 142 -20.32 2.57 54.77
CA GLN A 142 -21.18 1.88 55.72
C GLN A 142 -21.87 2.89 56.64
N PRO A 143 -23.19 2.77 56.88
CA PRO A 143 -23.90 3.70 57.74
C PRO A 143 -23.44 3.57 59.19
N GLU A 144 -23.05 4.70 59.80
CA GLU A 144 -22.66 4.78 61.21
C GLU A 144 -23.77 4.23 62.12
N ALA A 145 -23.51 3.11 62.79
CA ALA A 145 -24.38 2.59 63.83
C ALA A 145 -24.24 3.43 65.10
N ALA A 146 -25.33 4.03 65.55
CA ALA A 146 -25.38 4.84 66.77
C ALA A 146 -25.02 4.01 68.01
N ALA A 147 -24.28 4.62 68.93
CA ALA A 147 -23.87 3.99 70.19
C ALA A 147 -24.91 4.18 71.30
N GLU A 148 -25.20 3.11 72.05
CA GLU A 148 -25.60 3.18 73.46
C GLU A 148 -24.75 2.19 74.29
N PRO A 149 -24.37 2.49 75.55
CA PRO A 149 -23.41 1.68 76.31
C PRO A 149 -24.02 0.95 77.52
N GLU A 150 -23.61 -0.30 77.80
CA GLU A 150 -23.71 -0.86 79.17
C GLU A 150 -22.71 -2.00 79.49
N VAL A 151 -21.80 -1.69 80.43
CA VAL A 151 -21.28 -2.53 81.54
C VAL A 151 -20.83 -4.00 81.32
N GLN A 152 -19.50 -4.18 81.23
CA GLN A 152 -18.56 -5.08 81.98
C GLN A 152 -19.07 -6.19 82.96
N PRO A 153 -18.22 -7.18 83.39
CA PRO A 153 -16.89 -7.62 82.89
C PRO A 153 -16.63 -9.17 82.91
N ALA A 154 -15.36 -9.55 82.68
CA ALA A 154 -14.63 -10.79 83.03
C ALA A 154 -14.62 -11.96 82.00
N ALA A 155 -13.54 -12.74 81.83
CA ALA A 155 -12.10 -12.58 82.14
C ALA A 155 -11.30 -13.76 81.51
N ILE A 156 -10.00 -13.56 81.19
CA ILE A 156 -8.96 -14.63 80.98
C ILE A 156 -9.17 -15.49 79.69
N GLU A 157 -8.21 -15.93 78.86
CA GLU A 157 -6.74 -16.12 78.91
C GLU A 157 -6.09 -15.97 77.49
N GLU A 158 -4.78 -15.77 77.40
CA GLU A 158 -3.94 -15.97 76.19
C GLU A 158 -3.40 -17.44 76.13
N PRO A 159 -2.49 -17.85 75.21
CA PRO A 159 -2.59 -17.96 73.74
C PRO A 159 -2.10 -19.33 73.21
N GLU A 160 -2.34 -19.70 71.94
CA GLU A 160 -1.34 -20.46 71.13
C GLU A 160 -1.67 -20.54 69.62
N ALA A 161 -0.67 -20.90 68.81
CA ALA A 161 -0.69 -20.87 67.34
C ALA A 161 -0.62 -22.26 66.68
N ALA A 162 -1.20 -22.40 65.48
CA ALA A 162 -0.92 -23.49 64.51
C ALA A 162 -1.56 -23.22 63.11
N PRO A 163 -1.21 -23.97 62.03
CA PRO A 163 -1.12 -23.43 60.66
C PRO A 163 -2.31 -23.74 59.71
N PRO A 164 -2.31 -23.21 58.46
CA PRO A 164 -3.50 -23.18 57.60
C PRO A 164 -3.77 -24.46 56.78
N ALA A 165 -5.05 -24.68 56.48
CA ALA A 165 -5.54 -25.71 55.56
C ALA A 165 -5.77 -25.17 54.13
N GLN A 166 -5.72 -26.07 53.14
CA GLN A 166 -5.83 -25.77 51.72
C GLN A 166 -7.27 -25.42 51.26
N PRO A 167 -7.43 -24.61 50.19
CA PRO A 167 -8.74 -24.19 49.69
C PRO A 167 -9.44 -25.27 48.83
N SER A 168 -10.78 -25.30 48.91
CA SER A 168 -11.65 -26.13 48.07
C SER A 168 -12.21 -25.34 46.88
N ALA A 169 -12.49 -26.02 45.76
CA ALA A 169 -12.92 -25.41 44.50
C ALA A 169 -14.38 -24.91 44.50
N PRO A 170 -14.72 -23.87 43.72
CA PRO A 170 -16.09 -23.37 43.57
C PRO A 170 -16.89 -24.11 42.46
N PRO A 171 -18.22 -24.25 42.59
CA PRO A 171 -19.09 -24.84 41.58
C PRO A 171 -19.61 -23.83 40.54
N GLN A 172 -20.00 -24.34 39.36
CA GLN A 172 -20.64 -23.57 38.28
C GLN A 172 -22.14 -23.32 38.53
N PRO A 173 -22.71 -22.18 38.08
CA PRO A 173 -24.16 -21.98 37.97
C PRO A 173 -24.69 -22.33 36.56
N ALA A 174 -25.88 -22.95 36.51
CA ALA A 174 -26.60 -23.23 35.27
C ALA A 174 -27.49 -22.04 34.85
N PHE A 175 -27.64 -21.81 33.53
CA PHE A 175 -28.56 -20.80 32.99
C PHE A 175 -29.90 -21.39 32.56
N VAL A 176 -30.97 -20.66 32.89
CA VAL A 176 -32.36 -21.00 32.56
C VAL A 176 -32.75 -20.40 31.20
N THR A 177 -33.46 -21.17 30.38
CA THR A 177 -34.06 -20.72 29.13
C THR A 177 -35.44 -20.12 29.33
N THR A 178 -35.72 -18.99 28.67
CA THR A 178 -37.08 -18.43 28.54
C THR A 178 -37.40 -18.10 27.08
N THR A 179 -38.60 -18.52 26.67
CA THR A 179 -39.12 -18.44 25.29
C THR A 179 -40.03 -17.22 25.13
N ALA A 180 -39.99 -16.56 23.96
CA ALA A 180 -41.00 -15.58 23.56
C ALA A 180 -41.43 -15.76 22.09
N LYS A 181 -42.72 -15.56 21.83
CA LYS A 181 -43.42 -15.76 20.54
C LYS A 181 -44.14 -14.47 20.12
N GLN A 182 -44.09 -14.11 18.83
CA GLN A 182 -45.06 -13.31 18.04
C GLN A 182 -44.45 -13.20 16.60
N SER A 183 -45.09 -13.45 15.44
CA SER A 183 -46.46 -13.24 14.92
C SER A 183 -46.80 -11.74 14.76
N ALA A 184 -47.07 -11.12 13.61
CA ALA A 184 -47.28 -11.56 12.21
C ALA A 184 -46.77 -10.44 11.24
N ALA A 185 -46.96 -10.36 9.91
CA ALA A 185 -47.82 -11.06 8.93
C ALA A 185 -47.17 -11.09 7.50
N ALA A 186 -47.97 -11.03 6.41
CA ALA A 186 -47.52 -10.97 5.00
C ALA A 186 -48.29 -9.89 4.19
N PRO A 187 -47.85 -9.55 2.96
CA PRO A 187 -48.68 -9.97 1.80
C PRO A 187 -47.93 -10.29 0.47
N ALA A 188 -48.72 -10.85 -0.46
CA ALA A 188 -48.53 -10.97 -1.92
C ALA A 188 -47.51 -12.01 -2.48
N LYS A 189 -47.97 -12.79 -3.46
CA LYS A 189 -47.26 -13.93 -4.09
C LYS A 189 -46.94 -13.66 -5.57
N LEU A 190 -45.74 -14.06 -6.00
CA LEU A 190 -45.37 -14.40 -7.37
C LEU A 190 -44.66 -15.78 -7.36
N PRO A 191 -44.66 -16.56 -8.45
CA PRO A 191 -44.35 -17.99 -8.39
C PRO A 191 -42.86 -18.27 -8.16
N ALA A 192 -42.58 -19.05 -7.11
CA ALA A 192 -41.21 -19.40 -6.72
C ALA A 192 -40.61 -20.47 -7.64
N ALA A 193 -39.46 -20.16 -8.24
CA ALA A 193 -38.54 -21.19 -8.70
C ALA A 193 -38.06 -22.02 -7.48
N LYS A 194 -37.87 -23.32 -7.66
CA LYS A 194 -37.37 -24.22 -6.61
C LYS A 194 -35.97 -23.77 -6.18
N LYS A 195 -35.87 -23.09 -5.03
CA LYS A 195 -34.60 -22.81 -4.37
C LYS A 195 -33.96 -24.17 -4.01
N PRO A 196 -32.77 -24.52 -4.51
CA PRO A 196 -32.10 -25.74 -4.08
C PRO A 196 -31.83 -25.65 -2.57
N ALA A 197 -31.95 -26.78 -1.88
CA ALA A 197 -31.62 -26.85 -0.46
C ALA A 197 -30.16 -26.44 -0.26
N ALA A 198 -29.90 -25.53 0.67
CA ALA A 198 -28.53 -25.20 1.04
C ALA A 198 -27.84 -26.46 1.60
N PRO A 199 -26.58 -26.76 1.20
CA PRO A 199 -25.82 -27.84 1.81
C PRO A 199 -25.61 -27.56 3.31
N PRO A 200 -25.33 -28.60 4.14
CA PRO A 200 -24.91 -28.39 5.52
C PRO A 200 -23.70 -27.44 5.56
N SER A 201 -23.72 -26.49 6.50
CA SER A 201 -22.84 -25.32 6.43
C SER A 201 -21.36 -25.65 6.63
N LEU A 202 -20.56 -25.35 5.60
CA LEU A 202 -19.09 -25.38 5.60
C LEU A 202 -18.45 -24.60 6.76
N ALA A 203 -19.20 -23.70 7.42
CA ALA A 203 -18.81 -23.00 8.63
C ALA A 203 -18.31 -23.93 9.77
N SER A 204 -18.83 -25.15 9.90
CA SER A 204 -18.32 -26.13 10.88
C SER A 204 -16.96 -26.73 10.49
N ALA A 205 -16.64 -26.80 9.19
CA ALA A 205 -15.32 -27.24 8.75
C ALA A 205 -14.27 -26.13 8.93
N ALA A 206 -14.64 -24.86 8.70
CA ALA A 206 -13.75 -23.72 8.87
C ALA A 206 -13.21 -23.56 10.31
N GLN A 207 -13.99 -23.95 11.33
CA GLN A 207 -13.54 -23.92 12.73
C GLN A 207 -12.47 -24.98 13.07
N LEU A 208 -12.26 -25.99 12.22
CA LEU A 208 -11.23 -27.03 12.38
C LEU A 208 -9.88 -26.67 11.72
N VAL A 209 -9.79 -25.56 10.99
CA VAL A 209 -8.62 -25.25 10.14
C VAL A 209 -7.44 -24.62 10.91
N GLN A 210 -7.64 -24.18 12.17
CA GLN A 210 -6.55 -23.67 13.03
C GLN A 210 -5.95 -24.74 13.97
N ALA A 211 -5.79 -25.97 13.49
CA ALA A 211 -5.02 -26.98 14.22
C ALA A 211 -3.54 -26.55 14.28
N PRO A 212 -2.95 -26.29 15.46
CA PRO A 212 -1.55 -25.92 15.55
C PRO A 212 -0.68 -27.10 15.06
N PRO A 213 0.41 -26.83 14.32
CA PRO A 213 1.28 -27.89 13.82
C PRO A 213 1.85 -28.71 15.01
N PRO A 214 1.91 -30.05 14.89
CA PRO A 214 2.30 -30.92 15.98
C PRO A 214 3.75 -30.62 16.43
N GLN A 215 3.92 -30.37 17.73
CA GLN A 215 5.21 -29.99 18.33
C GLN A 215 6.21 -31.15 18.47
N LYS A 216 5.75 -32.40 18.31
CA LYS A 216 6.59 -33.61 18.29
C LYS A 216 6.93 -33.99 16.84
N PRO A 217 8.10 -34.59 16.56
CA PRO A 217 8.39 -35.14 15.23
C PRO A 217 7.32 -36.18 14.85
N LEU A 218 6.84 -36.12 13.61
CA LEU A 218 5.75 -36.97 13.13
C LEU A 218 6.17 -38.45 13.09
N ASP A 219 5.46 -39.32 13.81
CA ASP A 219 5.60 -40.76 13.63
C ASP A 219 4.80 -41.23 12.40
N TRP A 220 5.47 -41.21 11.25
CA TRP A 220 4.96 -41.73 9.99
C TRP A 220 4.64 -43.23 10.02
N GLN A 221 5.08 -44.00 11.02
CA GLN A 221 4.68 -45.41 11.17
C GLN A 221 3.26 -45.54 11.74
N CYS A 222 2.88 -44.65 12.66
CA CYS A 222 1.55 -44.57 13.24
C CYS A 222 0.49 -43.97 12.30
N ALA A 223 0.92 -43.14 11.33
CA ALA A 223 0.05 -42.41 10.41
C ALA A 223 -0.59 -43.29 9.31
N LYS A 224 -1.48 -44.19 9.71
CA LYS A 224 -2.15 -45.18 8.85
C LYS A 224 -3.04 -44.52 7.78
N ARG A 225 -3.88 -43.54 8.15
CA ARG A 225 -4.74 -42.79 7.20
C ARG A 225 -3.87 -42.12 6.14
N HIS A 226 -2.77 -41.48 6.56
CA HIS A 226 -1.79 -40.85 5.66
C HIS A 226 -1.16 -41.84 4.66
N ARG A 227 -0.67 -42.99 5.11
CA ARG A 227 0.01 -43.97 4.25
C ARG A 227 -0.95 -44.60 3.23
N CYS A 228 -2.20 -44.84 3.62
CA CYS A 228 -3.24 -45.31 2.71
C CYS A 228 -3.62 -44.22 1.68
N PHE A 229 -3.90 -42.99 2.14
CA PHE A 229 -4.36 -41.91 1.26
C PHE A 229 -3.28 -41.45 0.26
N PHE A 230 -2.02 -41.35 0.69
CA PHE A 230 -0.89 -40.89 -0.14
C PHE A 230 -0.02 -42.02 -0.71
N ALA A 231 -0.56 -43.24 -0.86
CA ALA A 231 0.16 -44.34 -1.51
C ALA A 231 0.73 -43.90 -2.88
N GLY A 232 2.06 -43.96 -3.03
CA GLY A 232 2.79 -43.50 -4.22
C GLY A 232 3.30 -42.03 -4.19
N GLN A 233 2.81 -41.17 -3.29
CA GLN A 233 3.28 -39.79 -3.10
C GLN A 233 3.86 -39.51 -1.71
N GLN A 234 3.93 -40.53 -0.84
CA GLN A 234 4.39 -40.41 0.54
C GLN A 234 5.68 -39.59 0.73
N PRO A 235 6.76 -39.72 -0.07
CA PRO A 235 7.99 -38.95 0.15
C PRO A 235 7.82 -37.43 0.00
N ALA A 236 7.04 -36.98 -0.99
CA ALA A 236 6.81 -35.55 -1.23
C ALA A 236 5.92 -34.93 -0.14
N VAL A 237 4.88 -35.67 0.28
CA VAL A 237 4.01 -35.28 1.39
C VAL A 237 4.79 -35.23 2.70
N GLN A 238 5.65 -36.22 2.95
CA GLN A 238 6.51 -36.25 4.13
C GLN A 238 7.45 -35.03 4.17
N GLN A 239 8.17 -34.77 3.07
CA GLN A 239 9.07 -33.62 2.97
C GLN A 239 8.34 -32.29 3.22
N ALA A 240 7.12 -32.13 2.69
CA ALA A 240 6.35 -30.90 2.87
C ALA A 240 5.82 -30.73 4.31
N TYR A 241 5.41 -31.82 4.97
CA TYR A 241 5.07 -31.79 6.40
C TYR A 241 6.28 -31.50 7.30
N GLU A 242 7.44 -32.10 7.02
CA GLU A 242 8.71 -31.83 7.72
C GLU A 242 9.11 -30.35 7.56
N GLN A 243 8.95 -29.79 6.36
CA GLN A 243 9.20 -28.36 6.11
C GLN A 243 8.21 -27.46 6.87
N LEU A 244 6.91 -27.82 6.95
CA LEU A 244 5.95 -27.07 7.75
C LEU A 244 6.27 -27.12 9.25
N GLN A 245 6.62 -28.29 9.80
CA GLN A 245 7.03 -28.40 11.20
C GLN A 245 8.25 -27.54 11.49
N ARG A 246 9.22 -27.53 10.58
CA ARG A 246 10.40 -26.69 10.68
C ARG A 246 10.04 -25.20 10.68
N CYS A 247 9.28 -24.73 9.69
CA CYS A 247 8.83 -23.34 9.63
C CYS A 247 8.05 -22.94 10.88
N ALA A 248 7.16 -23.81 11.38
CA ALA A 248 6.37 -23.55 12.59
C ALA A 248 7.21 -23.47 13.88
N HIS A 249 8.37 -24.13 13.93
CA HIS A 249 9.29 -24.04 15.06
C HIS A 249 10.19 -22.80 14.97
N GLU A 250 10.65 -22.45 13.76
CA GLU A 250 11.53 -21.29 13.52
C GLU A 250 10.77 -19.94 13.57
N LEU A 251 9.50 -19.89 13.13
CA LEU A 251 8.73 -18.65 12.97
C LEU A 251 8.55 -17.85 14.28
N PRO A 252 8.13 -18.42 15.44
CA PRO A 252 7.92 -17.63 16.65
C PRO A 252 9.21 -16.99 17.19
N GLN A 253 10.36 -17.67 17.00
CA GLN A 253 11.65 -17.12 17.38
C GLN A 253 12.05 -15.97 16.46
N LEU A 254 11.87 -16.12 15.14
CA LEU A 254 12.18 -15.05 14.18
C LEU A 254 11.27 -13.83 14.32
N GLU A 255 9.99 -14.02 14.65
CA GLU A 255 9.07 -12.93 14.98
C GLU A 255 9.52 -12.19 16.25
N ALA A 256 9.89 -12.91 17.31
CA ALA A 256 10.44 -12.32 18.54
C ALA A 256 11.75 -11.56 18.29
N ASP A 257 12.70 -12.14 17.54
CA ASP A 257 13.97 -11.51 17.18
C ASP A 257 13.77 -10.25 16.31
N TRP A 258 12.80 -10.28 15.39
CA TRP A 258 12.45 -9.12 14.56
C TRP A 258 11.80 -8.00 15.39
N LEU A 259 10.87 -8.33 16.29
CA LEU A 259 10.25 -7.38 17.21
C LEU A 259 11.26 -6.75 18.17
N ALA A 260 12.17 -7.54 18.74
CA ALA A 260 13.24 -7.05 19.61
C ALA A 260 14.18 -6.08 18.86
N LYS A 261 14.52 -6.37 17.61
CA LYS A 261 15.32 -5.47 16.75
C LYS A 261 14.56 -4.21 16.34
N LEU A 262 13.24 -4.28 16.17
CA LEU A 262 12.41 -3.11 15.91
C LEU A 262 12.38 -2.18 17.14
N GLN A 263 12.13 -2.72 18.33
CA GLN A 263 12.17 -1.99 19.60
C GLN A 263 13.55 -1.36 19.86
N HIS A 264 14.64 -2.07 19.53
CA HIS A 264 15.99 -1.54 19.66
C HIS A 264 16.29 -0.37 18.69
N ASP A 265 15.84 -0.47 17.44
CA ASP A 265 15.95 0.61 16.43
C ASP A 265 15.07 1.82 16.79
N GLU A 266 13.91 1.62 17.42
CA GLU A 266 13.07 2.71 17.97
C GLU A 266 13.71 3.36 19.20
N TYR A 267 14.22 2.57 20.15
CA TYR A 267 14.95 3.09 21.32
C TYR A 267 16.19 3.88 20.90
N LEU A 268 17.02 3.34 20.00
CA LEU A 268 18.20 4.05 19.48
C LEU A 268 17.84 5.38 18.84
N LYS A 269 16.72 5.47 18.11
CA LYS A 269 16.27 6.74 17.52
C LYS A 269 15.75 7.75 18.54
N ALA A 270 15.08 7.28 19.58
CA ALA A 270 14.63 8.14 20.66
C ALA A 270 15.82 8.67 21.50
N ASP A 271 16.83 7.83 21.74
CA ASP A 271 18.02 8.15 22.54
C ASP A 271 19.02 9.04 21.77
N THR A 272 19.24 8.77 20.48
CA THR A 272 20.24 9.48 19.65
C THR A 272 19.66 10.53 18.69
N GLY A 273 18.33 10.69 18.64
CA GLY A 273 17.66 11.58 17.69
C GLY A 273 18.01 13.06 17.91
N ASP A 274 17.83 13.55 19.12
CA ASP A 274 18.14 14.94 19.50
C ASP A 274 19.65 15.23 19.38
N ASP A 275 20.50 14.27 19.77
CA ASP A 275 21.96 14.37 19.65
C ASP A 275 22.41 14.40 18.17
N LEU A 276 21.77 13.63 17.30
CA LEU A 276 22.06 13.62 15.86
C LEU A 276 21.61 14.92 15.21
N GLU A 277 20.43 15.44 15.54
CA GLU A 277 19.98 16.75 15.08
C GLU A 277 20.91 17.86 15.57
N ALA A 278 21.37 17.81 16.83
CA ALA A 278 22.36 18.74 17.37
C ALA A 278 23.71 18.66 16.64
N ALA A 279 24.18 17.45 16.32
CA ALA A 279 25.42 17.23 15.57
C ALA A 279 25.33 17.72 14.12
N GLU A 280 24.22 17.45 13.42
CA GLU A 280 23.98 17.91 12.04
C GLU A 280 23.84 19.44 11.96
N ASN A 281 23.18 20.06 12.96
CA ASN A 281 23.13 21.51 13.10
C ASN A 281 24.53 22.11 13.40
N ALA A 282 25.34 21.45 14.22
CA ALA A 282 26.71 21.85 14.50
C ALA A 282 27.62 21.73 13.25
N GLU A 283 27.48 20.66 12.46
CA GLU A 283 28.18 20.49 11.18
C GLU A 283 27.80 21.62 10.21
N THR A 284 26.50 21.86 10.04
CA THR A 284 25.97 22.94 9.17
C THR A 284 26.50 24.32 9.58
N ALA A 285 26.53 24.60 10.89
CA ALA A 285 27.07 25.84 11.43
C ALA A 285 28.59 25.96 11.26
N ALA A 286 29.34 24.86 11.38
CA ALA A 286 30.78 24.83 11.14
C ALA A 286 31.12 25.02 9.64
N GLU A 287 30.34 24.41 8.74
CA GLU A 287 30.49 24.60 7.31
C GLU A 287 30.21 26.07 6.92
N ALA A 288 29.15 26.69 7.44
CA ALA A 288 28.85 28.09 7.22
C ALA A 288 30.02 29.02 7.65
N LYS A 289 30.63 28.76 8.81
CA LYS A 289 31.82 29.49 9.29
C LYS A 289 33.03 29.29 8.37
N CYS A 290 33.27 28.06 7.93
CA CYS A 290 34.34 27.75 6.97
C CYS A 290 34.14 28.49 5.63
N GLN A 291 32.91 28.49 5.10
CA GLN A 291 32.57 29.25 3.89
C GLN A 291 32.74 30.76 4.08
N GLN A 292 32.40 31.32 5.25
CA GLN A 292 32.64 32.73 5.57
C GLN A 292 34.14 33.07 5.61
N ALA A 293 34.95 32.34 6.37
CA ALA A 293 36.39 32.59 6.48
C ALA A 293 37.09 32.50 5.11
N ARG A 294 36.67 31.56 4.25
CA ARG A 294 37.15 31.48 2.86
C ARG A 294 36.82 32.73 2.03
N ARG A 295 35.65 33.34 2.22
CA ARG A 295 35.29 34.62 1.55
C ARG A 295 36.14 35.78 2.08
N GLU A 296 36.39 35.83 3.38
CA GLU A 296 37.24 36.85 4.02
C GLU A 296 38.69 36.76 3.53
N ILE A 297 39.26 35.56 3.42
CA ILE A 297 40.59 35.32 2.80
C ILE A 297 40.63 35.84 1.36
N VAL A 298 39.60 35.58 0.55
CA VAL A 298 39.53 36.07 -0.84
C VAL A 298 39.44 37.60 -0.90
N GLN A 299 38.70 38.23 0.01
CA GLN A 299 38.61 39.70 0.11
C GLN A 299 39.93 40.33 0.58
N ALA A 300 40.59 39.76 1.59
CA ALA A 300 41.91 40.23 2.04
C ALA A 300 42.95 40.12 0.91
N LYS A 301 42.98 38.97 0.20
CA LYS A 301 43.82 38.77 -1.00
C LYS A 301 43.45 39.68 -2.18
N SER A 302 42.23 40.22 -2.27
CA SER A 302 41.91 41.26 -3.26
C SER A 302 42.37 42.66 -2.82
N ARG A 303 42.28 42.99 -1.52
CA ARG A 303 42.80 44.27 -0.97
C ARG A 303 44.31 44.38 -1.15
N ILE A 304 45.06 43.34 -0.78
CA ILE A 304 46.53 43.27 -0.97
C ILE A 304 46.89 43.51 -2.44
N ARG A 305 46.27 42.78 -3.37
CA ARG A 305 46.49 42.96 -4.83
C ARG A 305 46.11 44.35 -5.34
N SER A 306 45.15 45.03 -4.71
CA SER A 306 44.81 46.42 -5.07
C SER A 306 45.92 47.38 -4.62
N ALA A 307 46.37 47.27 -3.37
CA ALA A 307 47.47 48.08 -2.83
C ALA A 307 48.78 47.89 -3.63
N GLU A 308 49.14 46.64 -3.95
CA GLU A 308 50.28 46.30 -4.82
C GLU A 308 50.10 46.80 -6.27
N GLY A 309 48.88 46.67 -6.82
CA GLY A 309 48.55 47.13 -8.16
C GLY A 309 48.63 48.65 -8.32
N GLU A 310 48.31 49.39 -7.26
CA GLU A 310 48.45 50.85 -7.21
C GLU A 310 49.92 51.28 -7.13
N GLN A 311 50.78 50.58 -6.37
CA GLN A 311 52.24 50.80 -6.44
C GLN A 311 52.77 50.66 -7.88
N SER A 312 52.28 49.65 -8.63
CA SER A 312 52.66 49.43 -10.03
C SER A 312 52.22 50.55 -10.99
N ARG A 313 51.03 51.14 -10.76
CA ARG A 313 50.43 52.13 -11.67
C ARG A 313 50.79 53.59 -11.34
N PHE A 314 50.91 53.94 -10.06
CA PHE A 314 51.25 55.31 -9.63
C PHE A 314 52.78 55.57 -9.64
N GLY A 315 53.59 54.51 -9.64
CA GLY A 315 54.98 54.51 -9.17
C GLY A 315 56.11 54.35 -10.21
N LYS A 316 56.05 54.97 -11.40
CA LYS A 316 57.28 55.14 -12.23
C LYS A 316 57.61 56.56 -12.72
N ARG A 317 56.69 57.54 -12.60
CA ARG A 317 56.96 58.93 -13.07
C ARG A 317 56.45 60.08 -12.19
N ILE A 318 55.53 59.85 -11.23
CA ILE A 318 54.95 60.94 -10.41
C ILE A 318 55.32 60.83 -8.92
N ALA A 319 55.48 59.61 -8.40
CA ALA A 319 55.78 59.35 -6.98
C ALA A 319 57.12 59.91 -6.44
N ALA A 320 58.01 60.45 -7.30
CA ALA A 320 59.27 61.05 -6.87
C ALA A 320 59.13 62.47 -6.29
N PHE A 321 57.94 63.10 -6.38
CA PHE A 321 57.78 64.54 -6.12
C PHE A 321 56.77 64.92 -5.02
N PHE A 322 55.93 63.99 -4.55
CA PHE A 322 54.91 64.28 -3.53
C PHE A 322 54.96 63.31 -2.33
N SER A 323 55.41 63.87 -1.20
CA SER A 323 55.18 63.48 0.20
C SER A 323 55.33 62.01 0.64
N GLY A 324 56.28 61.77 1.55
CA GLY A 324 56.39 60.50 2.30
C GLY A 324 55.11 60.09 3.05
N GLN A 325 54.23 61.05 3.37
CA GLN A 325 52.93 60.81 4.00
C GLN A 325 51.98 59.91 3.17
N ALA A 326 52.12 59.89 1.84
CA ALA A 326 51.36 58.96 0.99
C ALA A 326 51.89 57.52 1.11
N ARG A 327 53.22 57.38 1.27
CA ARG A 327 53.89 56.10 1.45
C ARG A 327 53.60 55.50 2.82
N GLU A 328 53.65 56.29 3.89
CA GLU A 328 53.30 55.85 5.25
C GLU A 328 51.86 55.32 5.33
N ARG A 329 50.90 55.97 4.65
CA ARG A 329 49.52 55.47 4.55
C ARG A 329 49.45 54.14 3.81
N GLN A 330 50.12 54.02 2.67
CA GLN A 330 50.08 52.80 1.86
C GLN A 330 50.81 51.61 2.53
N GLU A 331 51.91 51.87 3.25
CA GLU A 331 52.59 50.85 4.07
C GLU A 331 51.72 50.44 5.27
N GLY A 332 50.95 51.37 5.85
CA GLY A 332 49.93 51.08 6.87
C GLY A 332 48.76 50.23 6.33
N GLU A 333 48.15 50.61 5.21
CA GLU A 333 47.06 49.87 4.54
C GLU A 333 47.49 48.46 4.13
N LEU A 334 48.74 48.29 3.66
CA LEU A 334 49.30 46.98 3.34
C LEU A 334 49.50 46.13 4.60
N SER A 335 50.02 46.71 5.68
CA SER A 335 50.19 46.03 6.97
C SER A 335 48.85 45.59 7.56
N GLU A 336 47.84 46.46 7.55
CA GLU A 336 46.48 46.16 8.00
C GLU A 336 45.84 45.04 7.15
N ALA A 337 46.02 45.08 5.82
CA ALA A 337 45.51 44.04 4.93
C ALA A 337 46.24 42.69 5.11
N GLN A 338 47.53 42.69 5.46
CA GLN A 338 48.29 41.48 5.79
C GLN A 338 47.88 40.89 7.15
N GLU A 339 47.66 41.74 8.16
CA GLU A 339 47.16 41.30 9.47
C GLU A 339 45.74 40.71 9.34
N ALA A 340 44.85 41.38 8.62
CA ALA A 340 43.51 40.89 8.32
C ALA A 340 43.53 39.56 7.54
N LEU A 341 44.48 39.36 6.62
CA LEU A 341 44.67 38.07 5.96
C LEU A 341 45.10 36.99 6.97
N HIS A 342 46.07 37.28 7.83
CA HIS A 342 46.55 36.30 8.81
C HIS A 342 45.46 35.91 9.81
N GLN A 343 44.66 36.88 10.29
CA GLN A 343 43.50 36.63 11.14
C GLN A 343 42.45 35.76 10.42
N ALA A 344 42.15 36.04 9.15
CA ALA A 344 41.21 35.23 8.35
C ALA A 344 41.73 33.80 8.08
N GLU A 345 43.04 33.62 7.89
CA GLU A 345 43.67 32.29 7.73
C GLU A 345 43.66 31.49 9.04
N GLN A 346 43.88 32.13 10.20
CA GLN A 346 43.69 31.49 11.51
C GLN A 346 42.21 31.10 11.76
N ALA A 347 41.27 31.99 11.43
CA ALA A 347 39.84 31.73 11.56
C ALA A 347 39.37 30.56 10.66
N ALA A 348 39.91 30.46 9.44
CA ALA A 348 39.64 29.34 8.54
C ALA A 348 40.16 28.01 9.11
N ALA A 349 41.39 27.98 9.64
CA ALA A 349 41.96 26.78 10.26
C ALA A 349 41.14 26.29 11.47
N ALA A 350 40.67 27.22 12.32
CA ALA A 350 39.79 26.90 13.44
C ALA A 350 38.41 26.40 12.97
N ALA A 351 37.86 26.96 11.89
CA ALA A 351 36.60 26.51 11.31
C ALA A 351 36.71 25.13 10.65
N ASP A 352 37.80 24.83 9.94
CA ASP A 352 38.06 23.51 9.36
C ASP A 352 38.24 22.44 10.48
N GLN A 353 38.90 22.77 11.59
CA GLN A 353 38.99 21.87 12.76
C GLN A 353 37.62 21.62 13.42
N ALA A 354 36.79 22.66 13.58
CA ALA A 354 35.44 22.53 14.12
C ALA A 354 34.55 21.66 13.21
N LEU A 355 34.66 21.83 11.89
CA LEU A 355 33.95 21.01 10.90
C LEU A 355 34.37 19.54 10.93
N ALA A 356 35.67 19.27 11.10
CA ALA A 356 36.17 17.90 11.25
C ALA A 356 35.61 17.22 12.51
N SER A 357 35.60 17.92 13.65
CA SER A 357 35.05 17.41 14.91
C SER A 357 33.53 17.19 14.85
N ALA A 358 32.77 18.10 14.22
CA ALA A 358 31.33 17.93 14.04
C ALA A 358 30.99 16.72 13.15
N ARG A 359 31.79 16.48 12.09
CA ARG A 359 31.66 15.31 11.22
C ARG A 359 31.96 14.00 11.94
N GLU A 360 32.98 13.99 12.80
CA GLU A 360 33.32 12.82 13.61
C GLU A 360 32.19 12.47 14.58
N ALA A 361 31.57 13.46 15.24
CA ALA A 361 30.39 13.27 16.08
C ALA A 361 29.17 12.75 15.28
N THR A 362 28.87 13.35 14.13
CA THR A 362 27.77 12.93 13.24
C THR A 362 27.97 11.49 12.75
N LEU A 363 29.20 11.09 12.41
CA LEU A 363 29.53 9.71 12.02
C LEU A 363 29.41 8.73 13.19
N ALA A 364 29.85 9.12 14.39
CA ALA A 364 29.75 8.28 15.60
C ALA A 364 28.29 7.96 15.97
N LEU A 365 27.36 8.91 15.76
CA LEU A 365 25.92 8.71 15.97
C LEU A 365 25.26 7.93 14.82
N ARG A 366 25.65 8.19 13.56
CA ARG A 366 25.06 7.50 12.39
C ARG A 366 25.46 6.03 12.25
N SER A 367 26.66 5.62 12.67
CA SER A 367 27.11 4.21 12.55
C SER A 367 26.19 3.21 13.28
N PRO A 368 25.92 3.33 14.60
CA PRO A 368 25.06 2.38 15.31
C PRO A 368 23.62 2.39 14.76
N LEU A 369 23.11 3.55 14.33
CA LEU A 369 21.80 3.65 13.69
C LEU A 369 21.76 2.90 12.35
N GLN A 370 22.81 3.00 11.53
CA GLN A 370 22.93 2.27 10.27
C GLN A 370 23.08 0.75 10.50
N GLU A 371 23.85 0.34 11.50
CA GLU A 371 24.01 -1.06 11.89
C GLU A 371 22.69 -1.67 12.39
N ALA A 372 21.94 -0.96 13.24
CA ALA A 372 20.62 -1.37 13.70
C ALA A 372 19.63 -1.51 12.53
N GLN A 373 19.62 -0.55 11.59
CA GLN A 373 18.79 -0.62 10.39
C GLN A 373 19.15 -1.83 9.51
N LEU A 374 20.43 -2.14 9.32
CA LEU A 374 20.88 -3.32 8.58
C LEU A 374 20.50 -4.62 9.30
N ALA A 375 20.66 -4.70 10.62
CA ALA A 375 20.25 -5.85 11.43
C ALA A 375 18.73 -6.10 11.39
N ARG A 376 17.94 -5.02 11.38
CA ARG A 376 16.47 -5.05 11.21
C ARG A 376 16.07 -5.52 9.81
N GLN A 377 16.74 -5.03 8.76
CA GLN A 377 16.52 -5.51 7.39
C GLN A 377 16.89 -7.00 7.22
N ALA A 378 17.99 -7.45 7.82
CA ALA A 378 18.39 -8.85 7.80
C ALA A 378 17.36 -9.77 8.48
N ALA A 379 16.91 -9.40 9.69
CA ALA A 379 15.86 -10.14 10.39
C ALA A 379 14.55 -10.19 9.59
N ARG A 380 14.19 -9.07 8.94
CA ARG A 380 12.99 -9.02 8.10
C ARG A 380 13.08 -9.97 6.90
N ARG A 381 14.24 -10.04 6.22
CA ARG A 381 14.46 -11.00 5.12
C ARG A 381 14.35 -12.44 5.59
N GLN A 382 14.92 -12.79 6.74
CA GLN A 382 14.80 -14.13 7.32
C GLN A 382 13.34 -14.50 7.62
N LEU A 383 12.55 -13.57 8.16
CA LEU A 383 11.12 -13.77 8.37
C LEU A 383 10.35 -13.96 7.05
N ASP A 384 10.61 -13.11 6.05
CA ASP A 384 9.98 -13.21 4.73
C ASP A 384 10.37 -14.51 4.00
N GLU A 385 11.62 -14.99 4.14
CA GLU A 385 12.11 -16.27 3.60
C GLU A 385 11.41 -17.48 4.25
N ILE A 386 11.24 -17.50 5.57
CA ILE A 386 10.52 -18.57 6.27
C ILE A 386 9.03 -18.55 5.97
N LEU A 387 8.40 -17.37 5.85
CA LEU A 387 7.00 -17.25 5.42
C LEU A 387 6.80 -17.76 3.99
N ALA A 388 7.71 -17.43 3.06
CA ALA A 388 7.68 -17.97 1.70
C ALA A 388 7.88 -19.50 1.69
N SER A 389 8.78 -20.01 2.53
CA SER A 389 9.02 -21.45 2.66
C SER A 389 7.81 -22.21 3.24
N HIS A 390 7.14 -21.63 4.24
CA HIS A 390 5.88 -22.15 4.79
C HIS A 390 4.79 -22.21 3.72
N GLN A 391 4.58 -21.11 2.98
CA GLN A 391 3.61 -21.04 1.89
C GLN A 391 3.90 -22.08 0.78
N ALA A 392 5.17 -22.26 0.41
CA ALA A 392 5.57 -23.26 -0.58
C ALA A 392 5.31 -24.69 -0.09
N ALA A 393 5.54 -24.98 1.20
CA ALA A 393 5.26 -26.29 1.79
C ALA A 393 3.75 -26.57 1.92
N GLU A 394 2.93 -25.57 2.28
CA GLU A 394 1.47 -25.70 2.24
C GLU A 394 0.95 -25.93 0.82
N GLN A 395 1.50 -25.22 -0.16
CA GLN A 395 1.12 -25.40 -1.56
C GLN A 395 1.51 -26.80 -2.05
N ALA A 396 2.72 -27.29 -1.74
CA ALA A 396 3.15 -28.65 -2.09
C ALA A 396 2.25 -29.74 -1.48
N LEU A 397 1.75 -29.55 -0.25
CA LEU A 397 0.76 -30.47 0.35
C LEU A 397 -0.59 -30.41 -0.36
N ARG A 398 -1.07 -29.21 -0.69
CA ARG A 398 -2.32 -29.03 -1.45
C ARG A 398 -2.20 -29.66 -2.83
N ASP A 399 -1.09 -29.46 -3.53
CA ASP A 399 -0.83 -30.03 -4.85
C ASP A 399 -0.73 -31.56 -4.79
N ALA A 400 -0.14 -32.13 -3.73
CA ALA A 400 -0.14 -33.59 -3.51
C ALA A 400 -1.56 -34.13 -3.26
N ILE A 401 -2.37 -33.46 -2.43
CA ILE A 401 -3.78 -33.84 -2.23
C ILE A 401 -4.55 -33.76 -3.55
N LEU A 402 -4.44 -32.65 -4.27
CA LEU A 402 -5.08 -32.44 -5.57
C LEU A 402 -4.61 -33.48 -6.58
N ALA A 403 -3.33 -33.83 -6.64
CA ALA A 403 -2.81 -34.87 -7.53
C ALA A 403 -3.36 -36.27 -7.18
N VAL A 404 -3.55 -36.61 -5.89
CA VAL A 404 -4.26 -37.84 -5.50
C VAL A 404 -5.72 -37.80 -5.96
N LEU A 405 -6.44 -36.70 -5.73
CA LEU A 405 -7.83 -36.49 -6.18
C LEU A 405 -7.96 -36.51 -7.72
N GLU A 406 -6.96 -36.00 -8.43
CA GLU A 406 -6.93 -35.93 -9.88
C GLU A 406 -6.58 -37.28 -10.53
N SER A 407 -5.68 -38.07 -9.91
CA SER A 407 -5.19 -39.34 -10.47
C SER A 407 -6.32 -40.32 -10.81
N ALA A 408 -7.38 -40.33 -9.98
CA ALA A 408 -8.75 -40.80 -10.20
C ALA A 408 -9.18 -42.27 -9.93
N PRO A 409 -8.62 -43.35 -10.55
CA PRO A 409 -9.31 -44.65 -10.60
C PRO A 409 -9.58 -45.23 -9.20
N ASN A 410 -8.59 -45.10 -8.32
CA ASN A 410 -8.62 -45.65 -6.97
C ASN A 410 -9.07 -44.61 -5.92
N LEU A 411 -9.66 -43.48 -6.33
CA LEU A 411 -10.14 -42.46 -5.37
C LEU A 411 -11.29 -42.99 -4.51
N GLY A 412 -12.09 -43.94 -5.01
CA GLY A 412 -13.02 -44.72 -4.17
C GLY A 412 -12.26 -45.46 -3.07
N GLU A 413 -11.44 -46.43 -3.46
CA GLU A 413 -10.65 -47.27 -2.55
C GLU A 413 -9.87 -46.46 -1.48
N ARG A 414 -9.30 -45.30 -1.84
CA ARG A 414 -8.56 -44.43 -0.90
C ARG A 414 -9.46 -43.70 0.11
N LEU A 415 -10.68 -43.33 -0.27
CA LEU A 415 -11.66 -42.71 0.62
C LEU A 415 -12.39 -43.76 1.45
N ASP A 416 -12.74 -44.90 0.84
CA ASP A 416 -13.32 -46.06 1.52
C ASP A 416 -12.35 -46.63 2.58
N ALA A 417 -11.03 -46.52 2.35
CA ALA A 417 -9.99 -46.84 3.34
C ALA A 417 -9.88 -45.82 4.48
N LEU A 418 -10.30 -44.57 4.30
CA LEU A 418 -10.45 -43.60 5.40
C LEU A 418 -11.71 -43.90 6.21
N ASP A 419 -12.83 -44.23 5.55
CA ASP A 419 -14.07 -44.63 6.22
C ASP A 419 -13.94 -45.90 7.05
N ALA A 420 -13.08 -46.83 6.62
CA ALA A 420 -12.76 -48.03 7.38
C ALA A 420 -11.98 -47.75 8.69
N LEU A 421 -11.40 -46.55 8.82
CA LEU A 421 -10.63 -46.12 9.99
C LEU A 421 -11.45 -45.21 10.92
N ASP A 422 -12.58 -44.65 10.47
CA ASP A 422 -13.45 -43.78 11.27
C ASP A 422 -14.94 -43.87 10.85
N PRO A 423 -15.73 -44.79 11.44
CA PRO A 423 -17.11 -45.03 11.01
C PRO A 423 -18.06 -43.84 11.22
N ASP A 424 -17.75 -42.98 12.20
CA ASP A 424 -18.57 -41.82 12.56
C ASP A 424 -18.41 -40.67 11.56
N GLU A 425 -17.28 -40.61 10.84
CA GLU A 425 -17.03 -39.62 9.77
C GLU A 425 -17.58 -40.05 8.40
N ARG A 426 -18.09 -41.27 8.26
CA ARG A 426 -18.53 -41.85 6.97
C ARG A 426 -19.53 -40.99 6.19
N ALA A 427 -20.45 -40.31 6.87
CA ALA A 427 -21.41 -39.41 6.23
C ALA A 427 -20.75 -38.15 5.65
N LEU A 428 -19.64 -37.69 6.24
CA LEU A 428 -18.81 -36.61 5.72
C LEU A 428 -18.02 -37.09 4.50
N THR A 429 -17.41 -38.28 4.56
CA THR A 429 -16.66 -38.84 3.43
C THR A 429 -17.55 -39.14 2.23
N ASP A 430 -18.75 -39.72 2.40
CA ASP A 430 -19.73 -39.94 1.33
C ASP A 430 -20.19 -38.63 0.66
N HIS A 431 -20.21 -37.53 1.42
CA HIS A 431 -20.51 -36.20 0.92
C HIS A 431 -19.31 -35.61 0.16
N CYS A 432 -18.14 -35.56 0.81
CA CYS A 432 -16.87 -35.11 0.23
C CYS A 432 -16.54 -35.88 -1.06
N GLN A 433 -16.66 -37.21 -1.08
CA GLN A 433 -16.38 -38.06 -2.23
C GLN A 433 -17.21 -37.65 -3.47
N ARG A 434 -18.50 -37.38 -3.31
CA ARG A 434 -19.38 -36.95 -4.42
C ARG A 434 -19.07 -35.54 -4.88
N HIS A 435 -18.89 -34.61 -3.95
CA HIS A 435 -18.63 -33.21 -4.28
C HIS A 435 -17.22 -33.00 -4.86
N LEU A 436 -16.18 -33.63 -4.30
CA LEU A 436 -14.81 -33.63 -4.83
C LEU A 436 -14.74 -34.22 -6.23
N ARG A 437 -15.37 -35.37 -6.48
CA ARG A 437 -15.40 -35.95 -7.84
C ARG A 437 -16.09 -35.01 -8.83
N SER A 438 -17.19 -34.38 -8.44
CA SER A 438 -17.90 -33.42 -9.29
C SER A 438 -17.05 -32.18 -9.57
N ALA A 439 -16.48 -31.56 -8.54
CA ALA A 439 -15.64 -30.36 -8.66
C ALA A 439 -14.35 -30.63 -9.45
N ALA A 440 -13.67 -31.76 -9.22
CA ALA A 440 -12.47 -32.13 -9.96
C ALA A 440 -12.75 -32.47 -11.44
N GLN A 441 -13.93 -33.04 -11.75
CA GLN A 441 -14.37 -33.24 -13.14
C GLN A 441 -14.73 -31.91 -13.82
N GLN A 442 -15.41 -31.01 -13.10
CA GLN A 442 -15.73 -29.67 -13.59
C GLN A 442 -14.46 -28.85 -13.83
N LEU A 443 -13.51 -28.83 -12.90
CA LEU A 443 -12.24 -28.12 -13.06
C LEU A 443 -11.41 -28.63 -14.25
N ARG A 444 -11.28 -29.95 -14.41
CA ARG A 444 -10.60 -30.52 -15.60
C ARG A 444 -11.28 -30.11 -16.91
N ARG A 445 -12.61 -30.11 -16.94
CA ARG A 445 -13.37 -29.64 -18.09
C ARG A 445 -13.10 -28.15 -18.36
N LEU A 446 -13.21 -27.30 -17.34
CA LEU A 446 -12.96 -25.86 -17.44
C LEU A 446 -11.55 -25.56 -17.96
N ARG A 447 -10.51 -26.14 -17.36
CA ARG A 447 -9.11 -26.00 -17.81
C ARG A 447 -8.90 -26.49 -19.25
N SER A 448 -9.59 -27.56 -19.68
CA SER A 448 -9.52 -28.02 -21.08
C SER A 448 -10.24 -27.09 -22.06
N GLU A 449 -11.34 -26.46 -21.64
CA GLU A 449 -12.04 -25.43 -22.42
C GLU A 449 -11.21 -24.13 -22.48
N GLU A 450 -10.59 -23.72 -21.36
CA GLU A 450 -9.66 -22.58 -21.23
C GLU A 450 -8.47 -22.74 -22.18
N ALA A 451 -7.71 -23.84 -22.11
CA ALA A 451 -6.57 -24.09 -23.02
C ALA A 451 -6.98 -24.12 -24.51
N SER A 452 -8.16 -24.68 -24.83
CA SER A 452 -8.68 -24.65 -26.20
C SER A 452 -9.09 -23.24 -26.66
N ARG A 453 -9.48 -22.36 -25.73
CA ARG A 453 -9.85 -20.97 -26.00
C ARG A 453 -8.64 -20.06 -26.08
N GLU A 454 -7.60 -20.28 -25.28
CA GLU A 454 -6.31 -19.58 -25.38
C GLU A 454 -5.67 -19.79 -26.76
N SER A 455 -5.62 -21.03 -27.23
CA SER A 455 -5.11 -21.34 -28.58
C SER A 455 -5.94 -20.66 -29.69
N ARG A 456 -7.25 -20.51 -29.49
CA ARG A 456 -8.13 -19.76 -30.41
C ARG A 456 -7.90 -18.25 -30.32
N MET A 457 -7.66 -17.72 -29.14
CA MET A 457 -7.36 -16.31 -28.89
C MET A 457 -6.06 -15.90 -29.60
N GLN A 458 -4.99 -16.69 -29.47
CA GLN A 458 -3.73 -16.50 -30.19
C GLN A 458 -3.94 -16.43 -31.72
N GLY A 459 -4.75 -17.34 -32.27
CA GLY A 459 -5.11 -17.31 -33.70
C GLY A 459 -5.93 -16.09 -34.13
N LEU A 460 -6.68 -15.45 -33.23
CA LEU A 460 -7.38 -14.19 -33.49
C LEU A 460 -6.46 -12.96 -33.35
N GLU A 461 -5.50 -13.00 -32.43
CA GLU A 461 -4.44 -11.98 -32.31
C GLU A 461 -3.63 -11.90 -33.61
N ASP A 462 -3.18 -13.04 -34.14
CA ASP A 462 -2.48 -13.12 -35.44
C ASP A 462 -3.33 -12.55 -36.60
N GLN A 463 -4.62 -12.87 -36.66
CA GLN A 463 -5.54 -12.37 -37.70
C GLN A 463 -5.78 -10.86 -37.61
N ALA A 464 -5.87 -10.34 -36.39
CA ALA A 464 -6.06 -8.92 -36.16
C ALA A 464 -4.78 -8.10 -36.41
N LEU A 465 -3.61 -8.61 -36.02
CA LEU A 465 -2.31 -8.03 -36.38
C LEU A 465 -2.14 -8.02 -37.90
N HIS A 466 -2.50 -9.11 -38.60
CA HIS A 466 -2.50 -9.14 -40.05
C HIS A 466 -3.47 -8.11 -40.67
N SER A 467 -4.65 -7.90 -40.07
CA SER A 467 -5.61 -6.90 -40.51
C SER A 467 -5.12 -5.46 -40.27
N LEU A 468 -4.38 -5.23 -39.17
CA LEU A 468 -3.74 -3.96 -38.87
C LEU A 468 -2.63 -3.64 -39.88
N ASP A 469 -1.84 -4.64 -40.27
CA ASP A 469 -0.85 -4.55 -41.36
C ASP A 469 -1.50 -4.22 -42.71
N GLN A 470 -2.62 -4.88 -43.04
CA GLN A 470 -3.39 -4.58 -44.25
C GLN A 470 -3.92 -3.14 -44.24
N LEU A 471 -4.43 -2.66 -43.09
CA LEU A 471 -4.88 -1.29 -42.92
C LEU A 471 -3.72 -0.29 -43.09
N GLY A 472 -2.57 -0.56 -42.48
CA GLY A 472 -1.36 0.26 -42.61
C GLY A 472 -0.90 0.39 -44.06
N ARG A 473 -0.87 -0.72 -44.81
CA ARG A 473 -0.57 -0.73 -46.25
C ARG A 473 -1.59 0.06 -47.04
N SER A 474 -2.89 -0.17 -46.84
CA SER A 474 -3.97 0.51 -47.55
C SER A 474 -4.00 2.03 -47.31
N ILE A 475 -3.66 2.49 -46.10
CA ILE A 475 -3.46 3.91 -45.79
C ILE A 475 -2.21 4.45 -46.53
N GLY A 476 -1.11 3.69 -46.53
CA GLY A 476 0.14 4.01 -47.21
C GLY A 476 0.00 4.16 -48.73
N ASP A 477 -0.64 3.19 -49.38
CA ASP A 477 -0.93 3.17 -50.82
C ASP A 477 -1.85 4.32 -51.26
N GLY A 478 -2.57 4.91 -50.32
CA GLY A 478 -3.37 6.12 -50.54
C GLY A 478 -2.53 7.38 -50.78
N PHE A 479 -1.26 7.43 -50.38
CA PHE A 479 -0.37 8.57 -50.62
C PHE A 479 0.19 8.56 -52.04
N ARG A 480 -0.15 9.59 -52.82
CA ARG A 480 0.34 9.82 -54.17
C ARG A 480 1.25 11.04 -54.20
N SER A 481 2.52 10.83 -54.54
CA SER A 481 3.49 11.91 -54.77
C SER A 481 3.29 12.49 -56.17
N GLN A 482 2.85 13.75 -56.25
CA GLN A 482 2.75 14.51 -57.50
C GLN A 482 3.82 15.62 -57.54
N MET A 483 4.70 15.59 -58.54
CA MET A 483 5.63 16.70 -58.77
C MET A 483 4.90 17.85 -59.45
N SER A 484 4.84 19.00 -58.77
CA SER A 484 4.29 20.24 -59.33
C SER A 484 5.40 21.28 -59.49
N SER A 485 5.47 21.93 -60.66
CA SER A 485 6.39 23.05 -60.87
C SER A 485 5.64 24.34 -60.57
N GLU A 486 6.12 25.10 -59.58
CA GLU A 486 5.56 26.40 -59.22
C GLU A 486 6.56 27.52 -59.50
N ASN A 487 6.06 28.63 -60.06
CA ASN A 487 6.85 29.81 -60.34
C ASN A 487 6.67 30.81 -59.18
N LEU A 488 7.63 30.85 -58.27
CA LEU A 488 7.64 31.79 -57.15
C LEU A 488 8.13 33.16 -57.61
N ARG A 489 7.42 34.22 -57.19
CA ARG A 489 7.86 35.61 -57.31
C ARG A 489 7.89 36.23 -55.92
N LEU A 490 9.09 36.43 -55.40
CA LEU A 490 9.34 37.03 -54.09
C LEU A 490 9.66 38.52 -54.26
N ALA A 491 8.80 39.38 -53.73
CA ALA A 491 9.08 40.80 -53.60
C ALA A 491 9.84 41.04 -52.27
N VAL A 492 11.06 41.54 -52.36
CA VAL A 492 11.93 41.84 -51.21
C VAL A 492 12.03 43.34 -51.06
N ARG A 493 11.50 43.86 -49.95
CA ARG A 493 11.67 45.25 -49.51
C ARG A 493 12.70 45.28 -48.38
N VAL A 494 13.85 45.91 -48.61
CA VAL A 494 14.89 46.10 -47.60
C VAL A 494 14.80 47.54 -47.09
N ARG A 495 14.88 47.72 -45.76
CA ARG A 495 15.08 49.02 -45.13
C ARG A 495 16.21 48.90 -44.12
N ALA A 496 17.31 49.61 -44.36
CA ALA A 496 18.41 49.77 -43.42
C ALA A 496 18.26 51.11 -42.69
N GLN A 497 18.43 51.10 -41.38
CA GLN A 497 18.54 52.30 -40.56
C GLN A 497 19.86 52.24 -39.80
N PHE A 498 20.54 53.37 -39.72
CA PHE A 498 21.77 53.53 -38.96
C PHE A 498 21.70 54.83 -38.15
N SER A 499 22.20 54.78 -36.93
CA SER A 499 22.31 55.91 -36.01
C SER A 499 23.66 55.88 -35.35
N GLU A 500 24.38 57.00 -35.37
CA GLU A 500 25.65 57.19 -34.68
C GLU A 500 25.48 56.97 -33.16
N GLU A 501 26.29 56.09 -32.57
CA GLU A 501 26.14 55.69 -31.15
C GLU A 501 26.72 56.77 -30.23
N ARG A 502 26.00 57.11 -29.15
CA ARG A 502 26.37 58.24 -28.28
C ARG A 502 27.55 57.89 -27.36
N SER A 503 28.74 58.35 -27.74
CA SER A 503 29.92 58.30 -26.88
C SER A 503 29.98 59.49 -25.91
N LEU A 504 30.54 59.26 -24.72
CA LEU A 504 30.38 60.14 -23.53
C LEU A 504 31.30 61.38 -23.48
N LEU A 505 32.15 61.58 -24.49
CA LEU A 505 33.07 62.71 -24.57
C LEU A 505 32.81 63.52 -25.85
N SER A 506 32.78 64.84 -25.68
CA SER A 506 32.08 65.80 -26.55
C SER A 506 32.53 65.85 -28.01
N GLY A 507 31.58 65.69 -28.94
CA GLY A 507 31.74 66.13 -30.34
C GLY A 507 31.23 65.15 -31.41
N PHE A 508 29.93 64.88 -31.46
CA PHE A 508 29.31 64.03 -32.50
C PHE A 508 28.08 64.67 -33.13
N SER A 509 27.74 64.23 -34.35
CA SER A 509 26.80 64.91 -35.24
C SER A 509 25.33 64.56 -35.03
N ASN A 510 25.04 63.52 -34.22
CA ASN A 510 23.74 62.83 -34.17
C ASN A 510 23.26 62.39 -35.57
N ALA A 511 24.17 62.00 -36.47
CA ALA A 511 23.79 61.53 -37.79
C ALA A 511 23.01 60.21 -37.69
N SER A 512 21.75 60.25 -38.10
CA SER A 512 20.94 59.07 -38.37
C SER A 512 20.45 59.08 -39.81
N GLY A 513 20.54 57.95 -40.49
CA GLY A 513 20.10 57.80 -41.87
C GLY A 513 19.24 56.55 -42.05
N SER A 514 18.39 56.57 -43.08
CA SER A 514 17.67 55.39 -43.52
C SER A 514 17.72 55.26 -45.04
N ALA A 515 18.01 54.06 -45.52
CA ALA A 515 17.90 53.71 -46.92
C ALA A 515 16.86 52.58 -47.07
N SER A 516 16.06 52.61 -48.13
CA SER A 516 15.19 51.49 -48.48
C SER A 516 15.15 51.26 -49.97
N GLY A 517 15.08 49.99 -50.37
CA GLY A 517 14.98 49.56 -51.75
C GLY A 517 14.04 48.36 -51.88
N GLU A 518 13.52 48.17 -53.09
CA GLU A 518 12.63 47.06 -53.44
C GLU A 518 13.17 46.35 -54.68
N GLY A 519 13.10 45.02 -54.67
CA GLY A 519 13.43 44.18 -55.80
C GLY A 519 12.55 42.94 -55.85
N THR A 520 12.37 42.37 -57.04
CA THR A 520 11.62 41.12 -57.22
C THR A 520 12.55 40.02 -57.70
N VAL A 521 12.61 38.91 -56.96
CA VAL A 521 13.31 37.69 -57.36
C VAL A 521 12.27 36.69 -57.84
N SER A 522 12.38 36.24 -59.08
CA SER A 522 11.55 35.16 -59.63
C SER A 522 12.38 33.90 -59.83
N GLY A 523 11.86 32.76 -59.38
CA GLY A 523 12.46 31.45 -59.61
C GLY A 523 11.38 30.38 -59.73
N SER A 524 11.65 29.34 -60.52
CA SER A 524 10.85 28.13 -60.50
C SER A 524 11.38 27.18 -59.43
N CYS A 525 10.49 26.54 -58.69
CA CYS A 525 10.83 25.41 -57.84
C CYS A 525 9.95 24.22 -58.20
N GLN A 526 10.52 23.01 -58.07
CA GLN A 526 9.74 21.78 -58.11
C GLN A 526 9.29 21.49 -56.68
N ILE A 527 7.99 21.60 -56.44
CA ILE A 527 7.35 21.25 -55.18
C ILE A 527 6.74 19.86 -55.34
N GLN A 528 7.32 18.90 -54.63
CA GLN A 528 6.73 17.58 -54.46
C GLN A 528 5.51 17.70 -53.55
N LYS A 529 4.32 17.60 -54.13
CA LYS A 529 3.05 17.60 -53.39
C LYS A 529 2.66 16.17 -53.09
N LEU A 530 2.56 15.84 -51.81
CA LEU A 530 1.94 14.61 -51.35
C LEU A 530 0.43 14.85 -51.25
N SER A 531 -0.35 14.18 -52.09
CA SER A 531 -1.81 14.11 -51.96
C SER A 531 -2.20 12.74 -51.44
N TRP A 532 -3.24 12.68 -50.61
CA TRP A 532 -3.81 11.42 -50.12
C TRP A 532 -5.19 11.19 -50.72
N SER A 533 -5.45 9.96 -51.14
CA SER A 533 -6.75 9.46 -51.62
C SER A 533 -6.97 8.07 -51.02
N ALA A 534 -8.16 7.76 -50.54
CA ALA A 534 -8.46 6.41 -50.05
C ALA A 534 -8.10 5.34 -51.10
N SER A 535 -7.38 4.30 -50.67
CA SER A 535 -7.17 3.08 -51.45
C SER A 535 -8.51 2.34 -51.62
N PRO A 536 -8.77 1.67 -52.76
CA PRO A 536 -9.99 0.87 -52.94
C PRO A 536 -10.17 -0.21 -51.86
N ASP A 537 -9.07 -0.69 -51.26
CA ASP A 537 -9.10 -1.75 -50.26
C ASP A 537 -9.25 -1.23 -48.82
N LEU A 538 -9.37 0.10 -48.62
CA LEU A 538 -9.39 0.72 -47.29
C LEU A 538 -10.62 0.30 -46.46
N ASP A 539 -11.80 0.33 -47.06
CA ASP A 539 -13.04 -0.06 -46.38
C ASP A 539 -13.04 -1.55 -45.99
N GLN A 540 -12.44 -2.40 -46.82
CA GLN A 540 -12.26 -3.82 -46.52
C GLN A 540 -11.27 -4.01 -45.36
N ALA A 541 -10.12 -3.33 -45.37
CA ALA A 541 -9.12 -3.43 -44.31
C ALA A 541 -9.65 -2.92 -42.95
N VAL A 542 -10.39 -1.80 -42.95
CA VAL A 542 -11.07 -1.28 -41.74
C VAL A 542 -12.14 -2.26 -41.23
N SER A 543 -12.90 -2.89 -42.12
CA SER A 543 -13.93 -3.86 -41.73
C SER A 543 -13.32 -5.14 -41.14
N GLY A 544 -12.31 -5.70 -41.81
CA GLY A 544 -11.58 -6.87 -41.32
C GLY A 544 -10.91 -6.62 -39.97
N LEU A 545 -10.26 -5.47 -39.77
CA LEU A 545 -9.69 -5.12 -38.45
C LEU A 545 -10.77 -5.04 -37.36
N ARG A 546 -11.92 -4.44 -37.66
CA ARG A 546 -13.05 -4.36 -36.72
C ARG A 546 -13.58 -5.74 -36.34
N GLU A 547 -13.78 -6.61 -37.32
CA GLU A 547 -14.32 -7.96 -37.10
C GLU A 547 -13.36 -8.81 -36.23
N HIS A 548 -12.07 -8.83 -36.54
CA HIS A 548 -11.10 -9.59 -35.75
C HIS A 548 -10.90 -9.02 -34.33
N TRP A 549 -10.93 -7.69 -34.14
CA TRP A 549 -10.91 -7.10 -32.79
C TRP A 549 -12.19 -7.37 -31.98
N GLN A 550 -13.36 -7.39 -32.61
CA GLN A 550 -14.60 -7.78 -31.92
C GLN A 550 -14.58 -9.27 -31.54
N ALA A 551 -14.06 -10.14 -32.41
CA ALA A 551 -13.87 -11.56 -32.12
C ALA A 551 -12.87 -11.77 -30.97
N LEU A 552 -11.73 -11.05 -30.97
CA LEU A 552 -10.74 -11.14 -29.90
C LEU A 552 -11.32 -10.68 -28.55
N GLY A 553 -12.01 -9.54 -28.52
CA GLY A 553 -12.66 -9.04 -27.30
C GLY A 553 -13.71 -10.02 -26.76
N HIS A 554 -14.43 -10.73 -27.64
CA HIS A 554 -15.36 -11.78 -27.22
C HIS A 554 -14.66 -13.00 -26.62
N GLU A 555 -13.62 -13.54 -27.27
CA GLU A 555 -12.89 -14.70 -26.73
C GLU A 555 -12.15 -14.36 -25.44
N SER A 556 -11.59 -13.15 -25.31
CA SER A 556 -10.97 -12.65 -24.08
C SER A 556 -11.96 -12.62 -22.91
N ALA A 557 -13.17 -12.08 -23.12
CA ALA A 557 -14.22 -12.07 -22.08
C ALA A 557 -14.72 -13.50 -21.72
N VAL A 558 -14.73 -14.43 -22.68
CA VAL A 558 -15.06 -15.84 -22.43
C VAL A 558 -13.95 -16.53 -21.63
N LEU A 559 -12.68 -16.25 -21.92
CA LEU A 559 -11.54 -16.74 -21.15
C LEU A 559 -11.57 -16.22 -19.72
N GLU A 560 -11.77 -14.92 -19.51
CA GLU A 560 -11.92 -14.35 -18.17
C GLU A 560 -13.07 -15.02 -17.38
N HIS A 561 -14.19 -15.31 -18.04
CA HIS A 561 -15.30 -16.03 -17.40
C HIS A 561 -14.94 -17.48 -17.02
N LEU A 562 -14.29 -18.23 -17.92
CA LEU A 562 -13.84 -19.60 -17.66
C LEU A 562 -12.79 -19.63 -16.54
N HIS A 563 -11.84 -18.70 -16.55
CA HIS A 563 -10.81 -18.55 -15.52
C HIS A 563 -11.43 -18.30 -14.14
N ASN A 564 -12.39 -17.37 -14.04
CA ASN A 564 -13.11 -17.11 -12.79
C ASN A 564 -13.92 -18.33 -12.31
N GLN A 565 -14.51 -19.13 -13.22
CA GLN A 565 -15.14 -20.40 -12.86
C GLN A 565 -14.12 -21.45 -12.38
N SER A 566 -12.95 -21.51 -13.02
CA SER A 566 -11.82 -22.38 -12.66
C SER A 566 -11.37 -22.08 -11.22
N LEU A 567 -11.08 -20.81 -10.92
CA LEU A 567 -10.74 -20.32 -9.57
C LEU A 567 -11.82 -20.64 -8.52
N ALA A 568 -13.10 -20.53 -8.87
CA ALA A 568 -14.19 -20.88 -7.96
C ALA A 568 -14.24 -22.38 -7.65
N GLN A 569 -13.98 -23.26 -8.64
CA GLN A 569 -13.89 -24.71 -8.40
C GLN A 569 -12.62 -25.07 -7.63
N GLU A 570 -11.49 -24.41 -7.90
CA GLU A 570 -10.25 -24.57 -7.12
C GLU A 570 -10.43 -24.17 -5.66
N ALA A 571 -11.18 -23.10 -5.36
CA ALA A 571 -11.50 -22.71 -4.00
C ALA A 571 -12.32 -23.79 -3.26
N VAL A 572 -13.34 -24.35 -3.93
CA VAL A 572 -14.13 -25.47 -3.38
C VAL A 572 -13.25 -26.71 -3.13
N LEU A 573 -12.38 -27.08 -4.09
CA LEU A 573 -11.44 -28.19 -3.90
C LEU A 573 -10.44 -27.92 -2.77
N ARG A 574 -10.02 -26.66 -2.57
CA ARG A 574 -9.12 -26.25 -1.49
C ARG A 574 -9.79 -26.41 -0.11
N GLU A 575 -11.04 -26.00 0.04
CA GLU A 575 -11.81 -26.21 1.28
C GLU A 575 -11.91 -27.70 1.64
N TYR A 576 -12.20 -28.57 0.66
CA TYR A 576 -12.23 -30.01 0.88
C TYR A 576 -10.83 -30.61 1.12
N ALA A 577 -9.78 -30.09 0.49
CA ALA A 577 -8.40 -30.53 0.72
C ALA A 577 -7.92 -30.17 2.14
N ASP A 578 -8.25 -28.96 2.61
CA ASP A 578 -7.95 -28.51 3.98
C ASP A 578 -8.79 -29.32 5.02
N ALA A 579 -10.03 -29.70 4.69
CA ALA A 579 -10.82 -30.63 5.53
C ALA A 579 -10.23 -32.05 5.58
N ILE A 580 -9.78 -32.60 4.44
CA ILE A 580 -9.06 -33.88 4.41
C ILE A 580 -7.76 -33.79 5.22
N ARG A 581 -6.99 -32.69 5.07
CA ARG A 581 -5.78 -32.42 5.86
C ARG A 581 -6.07 -32.44 7.36
N ALA A 582 -7.16 -31.84 7.81
CA ALA A 582 -7.57 -31.85 9.22
C ALA A 582 -7.92 -33.26 9.73
N ILE A 583 -8.62 -34.08 8.93
CA ILE A 583 -8.91 -35.49 9.26
C ILE A 583 -7.62 -36.31 9.34
N LEU A 584 -6.72 -36.16 8.36
CA LEU A 584 -5.45 -36.88 8.30
C LEU A 584 -4.51 -36.48 9.44
N ALA A 585 -4.54 -35.22 9.89
CA ALA A 585 -3.73 -34.74 11.02
C ALA A 585 -4.11 -35.39 12.37
N LYS A 586 -5.32 -35.96 12.51
CA LYS A 586 -5.74 -36.68 13.74
C LYS A 586 -4.84 -37.88 14.05
N ASP A 587 -4.35 -38.60 13.03
CA ASP A 587 -3.41 -39.73 13.18
C ASP A 587 -2.22 -39.36 14.07
N PHE A 588 -1.68 -38.14 13.92
CA PHE A 588 -0.51 -37.66 14.64
C PHE A 588 -0.83 -37.18 16.05
N ALA A 589 -2.06 -36.75 16.31
CA ALA A 589 -2.54 -36.41 17.65
C ALA A 589 -2.76 -37.68 18.49
N GLU A 590 -3.37 -38.71 17.89
CA GLU A 590 -3.64 -40.00 18.53
C GLU A 590 -2.37 -40.79 18.88
N SER A 591 -1.30 -40.68 18.08
CA SER A 591 0.00 -41.30 18.40
C SER A 591 0.78 -40.62 19.54
N GLY A 592 0.28 -39.48 20.05
CA GLY A 592 0.97 -38.64 21.03
C GLY A 592 0.64 -38.91 22.50
N ALA A 593 -0.34 -39.78 22.77
CA ALA A 593 -0.89 -40.16 24.07
C ALA A 593 -0.58 -41.64 24.42
#